data_AF-A0A1D6K502-F1
#
_entry.id   AF-A0A1D6K502-F1
#
_cell.length_a   1.000
_cell.length_b   1.000
_cell.length_c   1.000
_cell.angle_alpha   90.00
_cell.angle_beta   90.00
_cell.angle_gamma   90.00
#
_symmetry.space_group_name_H-M   'P 1'
#
loop_
_entity.id
_entity.type
_entity.pdbx_description
1 polymer ?
#
loop_
_entity_poly.entity_id
_entity_poly.type
_entity_poly.pdbx_seq_one_letter_code
_entity_poly.pdbx_strand_id
1 'polypeptide(L)'
;MGKGTGSFGKRRNKTHTLCIRCGRRSFHLQKSTCSSCGYPAARIRKCKIRLPAFFLSLSLRPSAPLLDLVNFSVYPLQFVISCSVACI
;
A
#
# COMPACT_ATOMS: atom_id res chain seq x y z
N MET A 1 7.73 25.09 13.51
CA MET A 1 6.62 24.18 13.87
C MET A 1 5.83 23.92 12.60
N GLY A 2 5.87 22.72 12.04
CA GLY A 2 5.31 22.49 10.70
C GLY A 2 4.98 21.02 10.43
N LYS A 3 4.09 20.78 9.47
CA LYS A 3 3.78 19.45 8.93
C LYS A 3 4.99 18.93 8.16
N GLY A 4 5.16 17.61 8.05
CA GLY A 4 6.27 17.01 7.28
C GLY A 4 7.43 16.49 8.14
N THR A 5 8.66 16.65 7.66
CA THR A 5 9.90 16.02 8.20
C THR A 5 10.10 16.21 9.70
N GLY A 6 9.91 17.42 10.22
CA GLY A 6 10.02 17.71 11.66
C GLY A 6 9.03 16.92 12.54
N SER A 7 7.91 16.47 11.99
CA SER A 7 6.92 15.66 12.72
C SER A 7 7.27 14.17 12.77
N PHE A 8 8.03 13.63 11.80
CA PHE A 8 8.54 12.25 11.84
C PHE A 8 9.58 12.08 12.95
N GLY A 9 10.40 13.12 13.14
CA GLY A 9 11.21 13.34 14.32
C GLY A 9 10.41 13.56 15.62
N LYS A 10 9.10 13.31 15.63
CA LYS A 10 8.11 13.08 16.72
C LYS A 10 7.87 11.61 17.16
N ARG A 11 7.94 10.68 16.22
CA ARG A 11 7.11 9.44 16.21
C ARG A 11 7.83 8.20 16.79
N ARG A 12 8.15 8.21 18.09
CA ARG A 12 8.72 7.03 18.79
C ARG A 12 7.65 6.07 19.30
N ASN A 13 6.58 6.63 19.86
CA ASN A 13 5.56 5.86 20.54
C ASN A 13 4.78 5.00 19.55
N LYS A 14 4.63 3.72 19.89
CA LYS A 14 3.89 2.76 19.06
C LYS A 14 2.45 2.68 19.56
N THR A 15 1.50 3.03 18.69
CA THR A 15 0.07 2.90 18.99
C THR A 15 -0.46 1.49 18.69
N HIS A 16 0.18 0.78 17.76
CA HIS A 16 -0.22 -0.56 17.33
C HIS A 16 0.86 -1.62 17.56
N THR A 17 0.46 -2.76 18.13
CA THR A 17 1.26 -3.99 18.25
C THR A 17 0.62 -5.15 17.50
N LEU A 18 1.32 -6.30 17.50
CA LEU A 18 0.82 -7.54 16.94
C LEU A 18 -0.39 -8.03 17.73
N CYS A 19 -1.45 -8.39 17.03
CA CYS A 19 -2.62 -9.01 17.63
C CYS A 19 -2.42 -10.53 17.73
N ILE A 20 -2.64 -11.11 18.91
CA ILE A 20 -2.50 -12.55 19.15
C ILE A 20 -3.44 -13.42 18.28
N ARG A 21 -4.60 -12.89 17.88
CA ARG A 21 -5.61 -13.65 17.12
C ARG A 21 -5.36 -13.65 15.61
N CYS A 22 -4.86 -12.53 15.06
CA CYS A 22 -4.73 -12.37 13.60
C CYS A 22 -3.30 -12.15 13.11
N GLY A 23 -2.30 -12.04 13.98
CA GLY A 23 -0.88 -11.87 13.62
C GLY A 23 -0.54 -10.52 12.97
N ARG A 24 -1.52 -9.69 12.64
CA ARG A 24 -1.32 -8.35 12.06
C ARG A 24 -0.98 -7.31 13.13
N ARG A 25 -0.16 -6.31 12.79
CA ARG A 25 0.11 -5.13 13.64
C ARG A 25 -1.10 -4.18 13.65
N SER A 26 -2.18 -4.64 14.27
CA SER A 26 -3.49 -4.00 14.24
C SER A 26 -4.12 -3.89 15.63
N PHE A 27 -3.43 -4.38 16.66
CA PHE A 27 -3.87 -4.26 18.04
C PHE A 27 -3.52 -2.88 18.59
N HIS A 28 -4.53 -2.09 18.96
CA HIS A 28 -4.35 -0.74 19.49
C HIS A 28 -4.11 -0.79 21.01
N LEU A 29 -2.97 -0.30 21.50
CA LEU A 29 -2.59 -0.45 22.92
C LEU A 29 -3.54 0.34 23.84
N GLN A 30 -3.73 1.62 23.57
CA GLN A 30 -4.53 2.50 24.44
C GLN A 30 -6.02 2.09 24.51
N LYS A 31 -6.54 1.47 23.45
CA LYS A 31 -7.96 1.08 23.33
C LYS A 31 -8.17 -0.42 23.47
N SER A 32 -7.10 -1.16 23.78
CA SER A 32 -7.07 -2.63 23.92
C SER A 32 -7.90 -3.40 22.89
N THR A 33 -7.92 -2.92 21.63
CA THR A 33 -8.81 -3.47 20.59
C THR A 33 -8.10 -3.62 19.25
N CYS A 34 -8.38 -4.71 18.55
CA CYS A 34 -7.85 -4.96 17.21
C CYS A 34 -8.75 -4.37 16.12
N SER A 35 -8.18 -3.55 15.24
CA SER A 35 -8.90 -2.92 14.12
C SER A 35 -9.31 -3.90 13.03
N SER A 36 -8.51 -4.96 12.80
CA SER A 36 -8.78 -5.97 11.77
C SER A 36 -9.80 -7.01 12.23
N CYS A 37 -9.54 -7.70 13.34
CA CYS A 37 -10.36 -8.85 13.75
C CYS A 37 -11.34 -8.53 14.89
N GLY A 38 -11.17 -7.42 15.59
CA GLY A 38 -12.03 -7.04 16.73
C GLY A 38 -11.69 -7.68 18.07
N TYR A 39 -10.55 -8.39 18.21
CA TYR A 39 -10.07 -8.87 19.51
C TYR A 39 -10.12 -7.74 20.55
N PRO A 40 -10.70 -7.92 21.76
CA PRO A 40 -11.09 -9.17 22.42
C PRO A 40 -12.48 -9.72 22.08
N ALA A 41 -13.32 -9.02 21.31
CA ALA A 41 -14.70 -9.43 21.03
C ALA A 41 -14.81 -10.87 20.48
N ALA A 42 -15.86 -11.60 20.85
CA ALA A 42 -16.05 -12.99 20.43
C ALA A 42 -16.24 -13.13 18.91
N ARG A 43 -16.96 -12.17 18.30
CA ARG A 43 -17.24 -12.17 16.85
C ARG A 43 -16.10 -11.51 16.08
N ILE A 44 -15.64 -12.16 15.02
CA ILE A 44 -14.68 -11.58 14.08
C ILE A 44 -15.35 -10.42 13.33
N ARG A 45 -14.71 -9.25 13.36
CA ARG A 45 -15.17 -8.09 12.58
C ARG A 45 -15.08 -8.41 11.09
N LYS A 46 -16.24 -8.47 10.44
CA LYS A 46 -16.37 -8.57 8.98
C LYS A 46 -16.88 -7.22 8.46
N CYS A 47 -16.03 -6.46 7.79
CA CYS A 47 -16.45 -5.22 7.14
C CYS A 47 -16.82 -5.51 5.68
N LYS A 48 -18.03 -5.13 5.26
CA LYS A 48 -18.52 -5.23 3.88
C LYS A 48 -17.95 -4.09 3.01
N ILE A 49 -16.67 -3.77 3.17
CA ILE A 49 -16.04 -2.73 2.35
C ILE A 49 -15.67 -3.40 1.03
N ARG A 50 -16.48 -3.11 0.00
CA ARG A 50 -16.27 -3.56 -1.38
C ARG A 50 -14.92 -3.04 -1.87
N LEU A 51 -14.18 -3.89 -2.56
CA LEU A 51 -12.96 -3.52 -3.27
C LEU A 51 -13.26 -2.38 -4.26
N PRO A 52 -12.39 -1.38 -4.41
CA PRO A 52 -12.30 -0.65 -5.66
C PRO A 52 -11.78 -1.62 -6.73
N ALA A 53 -12.57 -1.84 -7.77
CA ALA A 53 -12.34 -2.74 -8.89
C ALA A 53 -11.22 -2.28 -9.84
N PHE A 54 -10.08 -1.79 -9.33
CA PHE A 54 -9.00 -1.27 -10.18
C PHE A 54 -7.90 -2.30 -10.50
N PHE A 55 -7.77 -3.37 -9.70
CA PHE A 55 -6.75 -4.41 -9.92
C PHE A 55 -7.26 -5.70 -10.56
N LEU A 56 -8.56 -5.80 -10.88
CA LEU A 56 -9.13 -6.98 -11.56
C LEU A 56 -8.99 -6.95 -13.09
N SER A 57 -8.11 -6.10 -13.64
CA SER A 57 -7.87 -5.99 -15.10
C SER A 57 -6.57 -6.64 -15.58
N LEU A 58 -5.78 -7.28 -14.70
CA LEU A 58 -4.55 -7.97 -15.11
C LEU A 58 -4.64 -9.51 -15.02
N SER A 59 -5.84 -10.06 -15.14
CA SER A 59 -6.03 -11.51 -15.25
C SER A 59 -7.16 -11.80 -16.23
N LEU A 60 -6.92 -11.53 -17.52
CA LEU A 60 -7.54 -12.15 -18.71
C LEU A 60 -7.02 -11.44 -19.98
N ARG A 61 -5.79 -11.80 -20.40
CA ARG A 61 -5.43 -11.79 -21.82
C ARG A 61 -4.90 -13.17 -22.17
N PRO A 62 -5.76 -14.09 -22.65
CA PRO A 62 -5.31 -15.18 -23.49
C PRO A 62 -4.99 -14.64 -24.90
N SER A 63 -4.07 -15.32 -25.57
CA SER A 63 -3.64 -15.18 -26.97
C SER A 63 -2.92 -13.89 -27.37
N ALA A 64 -1.59 -14.01 -27.46
CA ALA A 64 -0.81 -13.32 -28.48
C ALA A 64 -1.22 -13.80 -29.88
N PRO A 65 -1.42 -12.89 -30.84
CA PRO A 65 -1.01 -13.15 -32.22
C PRO A 65 0.26 -12.36 -32.57
N LEU A 66 1.16 -13.12 -33.18
CA LEU A 66 2.39 -12.77 -33.86
C LEU A 66 2.16 -11.63 -34.86
N LEU A 67 3.13 -10.71 -34.95
CA LEU A 67 3.34 -9.64 -35.95
C LEU A 67 3.00 -8.22 -35.46
N ASP A 68 4.03 -7.50 -35.02
CA ASP A 68 4.37 -6.14 -35.50
C ASP A 68 5.78 -5.77 -34.99
N LEU A 69 6.78 -6.30 -35.69
CA LEU A 69 8.21 -6.06 -35.48
C LEU A 69 8.69 -4.75 -36.16
N VAL A 70 7.95 -3.64 -36.05
CA VAL A 70 8.40 -2.34 -36.60
C VAL A 70 7.76 -1.16 -35.88
N ASN A 71 8.00 -1.02 -34.57
CA ASN A 71 7.99 0.30 -33.90
C ASN A 71 8.80 0.30 -32.59
N PHE A 72 10.04 -0.20 -32.67
CA PHE A 72 11.00 -0.23 -31.55
C PHE A 72 12.15 0.78 -31.75
N SER A 73 11.90 1.95 -32.35
CA SER A 73 13.00 2.91 -32.56
C SER A 73 12.60 4.38 -32.59
N VAL A 74 11.70 4.82 -31.71
CA VAL A 74 11.72 6.21 -31.25
C VAL A 74 11.30 6.23 -29.77
N TYR A 75 12.13 6.84 -28.92
CA TYR A 75 11.92 7.16 -27.49
C TYR A 75 12.32 6.14 -26.41
N PRO A 76 13.63 5.86 -26.25
CA PRO A 76 14.21 5.62 -24.94
C PRO A 76 15.22 6.73 -24.60
N LEU A 77 14.74 7.95 -24.31
CA LEU A 77 15.61 9.02 -23.76
C LEU A 77 14.86 10.09 -22.95
N GLN A 78 13.86 9.69 -22.16
CA GLN A 78 13.28 10.55 -21.13
C GLN A 78 13.22 9.93 -19.73
N PHE A 79 13.74 8.71 -19.56
CA PHE A 79 13.69 7.99 -18.29
C PHE A 79 14.96 8.12 -17.41
N VAL A 80 15.89 9.04 -17.73
CA VAL A 80 17.12 9.23 -16.92
C VAL A 80 17.27 10.66 -16.35
N ILE A 81 16.35 11.57 -16.61
CA ILE A 81 16.33 12.90 -15.95
C ILE A 81 15.29 12.90 -14.83
N SER A 82 15.41 11.93 -13.91
CA SER A 82 14.54 11.78 -12.74
C SER A 82 15.32 11.69 -11.42
N CYS A 83 16.57 12.19 -11.35
CA CYS A 83 17.38 12.05 -10.12
C CYS A 83 18.17 13.29 -9.61
N SER A 84 18.23 14.46 -10.27
CA SER A 84 19.25 15.47 -9.86
C SER A 84 18.82 16.91 -9.54
N VAL A 85 17.54 17.31 -9.60
CA VAL A 85 17.17 18.74 -9.29
C VAL A 85 15.97 18.90 -8.33
N ALA A 86 15.62 17.86 -7.57
CA ALA A 86 14.68 17.99 -6.44
C ALA A 86 15.38 17.92 -5.07
N CYS A 87 16.70 18.09 -5.06
CA CYS A 87 17.54 18.26 -3.88
C CYS A 87 18.44 19.48 -4.07
N ILE A 88 17.87 20.69 -4.07
CA ILE A 88 18.38 21.96 -3.53
C ILE A 88 17.16 22.82 -3.24
#